data_AF-A0ABD5Z4E7-F1
#
_entry.id   AF-A0ABD5Z4E7-F1
#
_cell.length_a   1.000
_cell.length_b   1.000
_cell.length_c   1.000
_cell.angle_alpha   90.00
_cell.angle_beta   90.00
_cell.angle_gamma   90.00
#
_symmetry.space_group_name_H-M   'P 1'
#
loop_
_entity.id
_entity.type
_entity.pdbx_description
1 polymer ?
#
loop_
_entity_poly.entity_id
_entity_poly.type
_entity_poly.pdbx_seq_one_letter_code
_entity_poly.pdbx_strand_id
1 'polypeptide(L)'
;MDRSRSRAQLILVAGVGIAVTFVALALILNTVVYTENLATRQGVDGQDAIVFERAAEDGVGGLVSQLNYYDYESYKGIHSSLDESVAAWENESAWSEASRGTAVSVGVTRVTNGAHIVQESERNFTSAGGNTNWTLVNDSTGTRRFRMNVLTSALNTLDTSPFTVVVDTQSKGTWRVSVGQDTESKVAVSGPTSGTCTRSAGSNLIVDLTGGTVEGTECDPLTTIPWENATYSIAYGNADSVQGRYTLIVDDPISSSSFTSPPYSGTFGENPYVVRAIYDATLNLSVQSEKLSYTSTVEVAPERPAGGETYEVDVGTRAVVFSPTAGNLSYVWPDGTVIRTSVPVSEVEAIGPRQVDLDGDGYVGIPYVDSSNTLRIVDANSNHELATDAVGSTTLLGIGKWRGETSVYYVNSTNYLYRVGWNTDTDTASTPTEIQVGGAPVEAKAIAGVGDYTNDGDADLVFTGTSYTAKYIDDNDTYSTGVTVSSSTGVGLGDPRQVDSDPEIEVPIVKSNNVKFLEYGKEMETLTPNGGAEVTPIAAVNWVGGPAKEVVYSDMDTNTLYYVTQKGETVQLQTENGTITVDEGAGVA
;
A
#
# COMPACT_ATOMS: atom_id res chain seq x y z
N MET A 1 26.07 -95.28 10.33
CA MET A 1 26.19 -94.41 9.15
C MET A 1 25.19 -93.27 9.26
N ASP A 2 25.73 -92.05 9.32
CA ASP A 2 25.16 -90.75 8.90
C ASP A 2 23.71 -90.35 9.26
N ARG A 3 23.46 -90.03 10.54
CA ARG A 3 22.32 -89.15 10.90
C ARG A 3 22.62 -88.06 11.93
N SER A 4 23.73 -88.10 12.68
CA SER A 4 24.10 -87.05 13.65
C SER A 4 24.91 -85.89 13.05
N ARG A 5 25.68 -86.11 11.97
CA ARG A 5 26.39 -85.04 11.24
C ARG A 5 25.43 -84.11 10.50
N SER A 6 24.30 -84.62 10.01
CA SER A 6 23.33 -83.83 9.23
C SER A 6 22.56 -82.80 10.08
N ARG A 7 22.34 -83.04 11.38
CA ARG A 7 21.66 -82.07 12.28
C ARG A 7 22.58 -80.93 12.74
N ALA A 8 23.85 -81.22 13.02
CA ALA A 8 24.83 -80.19 13.35
C ALA A 8 25.12 -79.28 12.15
N GLN A 9 25.14 -79.84 10.93
CA GLN A 9 25.25 -79.07 9.70
C GLN A 9 23.98 -78.26 9.40
N LEU A 10 22.78 -78.79 9.66
CA LEU A 10 21.52 -78.03 9.54
C LEU A 10 21.46 -76.84 10.50
N ILE A 11 21.98 -76.97 11.73
CA ILE A 11 22.06 -75.85 12.68
C ILE A 11 23.08 -74.81 12.22
N LEU A 12 24.23 -75.23 11.67
CA LEU A 12 25.24 -74.31 11.15
C LEU A 12 24.73 -73.55 9.91
N VAL A 13 24.05 -74.24 8.99
CA VAL A 13 23.47 -73.65 7.78
C VAL A 13 22.31 -72.72 8.14
N ALA A 14 21.46 -73.10 9.11
CA ALA A 14 20.40 -72.22 9.62
C ALA A 14 20.97 -70.97 10.33
N GLY A 15 22.03 -71.14 11.13
CA GLY A 15 22.69 -70.03 11.83
C GLY A 15 23.34 -69.03 10.87
N VAL A 16 24.03 -69.51 9.83
CA VAL A 16 24.62 -68.65 8.79
C VAL A 16 23.52 -67.98 7.96
N GLY A 17 22.45 -68.70 7.63
CA GLY A 17 21.29 -68.13 6.93
C GLY A 17 20.67 -66.96 7.70
N ILE A 18 20.45 -67.13 9.01
CA ILE A 18 19.92 -66.06 9.87
C ILE A 18 20.89 -64.87 9.95
N ALA A 19 22.20 -65.12 10.10
CA ALA A 19 23.20 -64.06 10.15
C ALA A 19 23.25 -63.25 8.86
N VAL A 20 23.21 -63.90 7.69
CA VAL A 20 23.17 -63.22 6.39
C VAL A 20 21.87 -62.42 6.22
N THR A 21 20.76 -62.95 6.72
CA THR A 21 19.47 -62.24 6.69
C THR A 21 19.52 -60.98 7.55
N PHE A 22 20.14 -61.03 8.73
CA PHE A 22 20.32 -59.84 9.58
C PHE A 22 21.25 -58.80 8.96
N VAL A 23 22.33 -59.22 8.29
CA VAL A 23 23.24 -58.30 7.58
C VAL A 23 22.52 -57.66 6.38
N ALA A 24 21.76 -58.43 5.62
CA ALA A 24 20.95 -57.91 4.53
C ALA A 24 19.85 -56.95 5.04
N LEU A 25 19.18 -57.30 6.14
CA LEU A 25 18.18 -56.45 6.77
C LEU A 25 18.81 -55.16 7.30
N ALA A 26 20.00 -55.22 7.92
CA ALA A 26 20.72 -54.05 8.40
C ALA A 26 21.21 -53.16 7.25
N LEU A 27 21.65 -53.74 6.14
CA LEU A 27 22.00 -52.99 4.93
C LEU A 27 20.76 -52.33 4.31
N ILE A 28 19.63 -53.05 4.22
CA ILE A 28 18.37 -52.49 3.71
C ILE A 28 17.85 -51.39 4.66
N LEU A 29 17.91 -51.59 5.98
CA LEU A 29 17.50 -50.59 6.97
C LEU A 29 18.39 -49.34 6.88
N ASN A 30 19.72 -49.52 6.77
CA ASN A 30 20.64 -48.41 6.55
C ASN A 30 20.44 -47.74 5.18
N THR A 31 19.96 -48.46 4.17
CA THR A 31 19.66 -47.88 2.85
C THR A 31 18.35 -47.11 2.87
N VAL A 32 17.30 -47.60 3.55
CA VAL A 32 16.01 -46.91 3.73
C VAL A 32 16.16 -45.67 4.61
N VAL A 33 16.94 -45.74 5.69
CA VAL A 33 17.26 -44.54 6.50
C VAL A 33 18.09 -43.52 5.70
N TYR A 34 18.83 -43.95 4.67
CA TYR A 34 19.57 -43.05 3.78
C TYR A 34 18.74 -42.58 2.57
N THR A 35 17.73 -43.32 2.11
CA THR A 35 16.85 -42.91 0.99
C THR A 35 15.63 -42.12 1.46
N GLU A 36 15.07 -42.40 2.63
CA GLU A 36 14.05 -41.54 3.26
C GLU A 36 14.64 -40.18 3.70
N ASN A 37 15.94 -40.11 3.99
CA ASN A 37 16.65 -38.85 4.25
C ASN A 37 17.11 -38.10 2.99
N LEU A 38 17.14 -38.74 1.81
CA LEU A 38 17.59 -38.07 0.59
C LEU A 38 16.43 -37.54 -0.26
N ALA A 39 15.25 -38.18 -0.19
CA ALA A 39 14.06 -37.77 -0.93
C ALA A 39 13.28 -36.62 -0.26
N THR A 40 13.45 -36.39 1.05
CA THR A 40 12.84 -35.27 1.78
C THR A 40 13.73 -34.03 1.91
N ARG A 41 15.03 -34.13 1.61
CA ARG A 41 16.02 -33.05 1.81
C ARG A 41 16.21 -32.05 0.66
N GLN A 42 15.43 -32.17 -0.43
CA GLN A 42 15.53 -31.26 -1.58
C GLN A 42 14.19 -30.61 -1.95
N GLY A 43 13.13 -30.78 -1.14
CA GLY A 43 11.77 -30.37 -1.54
C GLY A 43 10.94 -29.58 -0.52
N VAL A 44 11.43 -29.33 0.70
CA VAL A 44 10.66 -28.56 1.71
C VAL A 44 11.48 -27.37 2.24
N ASP A 45 12.75 -27.56 2.59
CA ASP A 45 13.55 -26.51 3.25
C ASP A 45 13.94 -25.33 2.32
N GLY A 46 14.13 -25.55 1.01
CA GLY A 46 14.48 -24.46 0.07
C GLY A 46 13.28 -23.64 -0.41
N GLN A 47 12.07 -24.13 -0.17
CA GLN A 47 10.84 -23.50 -0.62
C GLN A 47 10.50 -22.28 0.23
N ASP A 48 10.80 -22.31 1.53
CA ASP A 48 10.63 -21.18 2.45
C ASP A 48 11.51 -19.99 2.06
N ALA A 49 12.77 -20.25 1.65
CA ALA A 49 13.66 -19.19 1.17
C ALA A 49 13.19 -18.56 -0.15
N ILE A 50 12.63 -19.35 -1.07
CA ILE A 50 12.06 -18.85 -2.33
C ILE A 50 10.77 -18.05 -2.07
N VAL A 51 9.93 -18.52 -1.14
CA VAL A 51 8.71 -17.82 -0.74
C VAL A 51 9.05 -16.48 -0.08
N PHE A 52 10.04 -16.46 0.82
CA PHE A 52 10.52 -15.23 1.45
C PHE A 52 11.15 -14.27 0.43
N GLU A 53 11.98 -14.79 -0.49
CA GLU A 53 12.58 -13.99 -1.55
C GLU A 53 11.51 -13.30 -2.40
N ARG A 54 10.48 -14.04 -2.81
CA ARG A 54 9.35 -13.49 -3.56
C ARG A 54 8.53 -12.50 -2.73
N ALA A 55 8.31 -12.77 -1.45
CA ALA A 55 7.61 -11.85 -0.55
C ALA A 55 8.40 -10.53 -0.39
N ALA A 56 9.72 -10.58 -0.35
CA ALA A 56 10.59 -9.41 -0.33
C ALA A 56 10.58 -8.67 -1.68
N GLU A 57 10.60 -9.39 -2.81
CA GLU A 57 10.46 -8.81 -4.15
C GLU A 57 9.15 -8.02 -4.28
N ASP A 58 8.04 -8.66 -3.91
CA ASP A 58 6.70 -8.07 -4.02
C ASP A 58 6.48 -6.94 -3.00
N GLY A 59 6.85 -7.18 -1.73
CA GLY A 59 6.68 -6.23 -0.64
C GLY A 59 7.52 -4.98 -0.85
N VAL A 60 8.81 -5.13 -1.11
CA VAL A 60 9.70 -3.97 -1.31
C VAL A 60 9.51 -3.35 -2.69
N GLY A 61 9.18 -4.12 -3.73
CA GLY A 61 8.77 -3.57 -5.02
C GLY A 61 7.55 -2.63 -4.89
N GLY A 62 6.57 -3.03 -4.06
CA GLY A 62 5.45 -2.19 -3.67
C GLY A 62 5.87 -0.90 -2.95
N LEU A 63 6.82 -0.97 -2.01
CA LEU A 63 7.38 0.21 -1.34
C LEU A 63 8.06 1.17 -2.33
N VAL A 64 8.87 0.66 -3.26
CA VAL A 64 9.52 1.47 -4.29
C VAL A 64 8.48 2.17 -5.17
N SER A 65 7.43 1.43 -5.58
CA SER A 65 6.28 2.00 -6.29
C SER A 65 5.63 3.15 -5.51
N GLN A 66 5.40 2.96 -4.21
CA GLN A 66 4.76 3.96 -3.35
C GLN A 66 5.61 5.23 -3.20
N LEU A 67 6.90 5.07 -2.94
CA LEU A 67 7.83 6.20 -2.78
C LEU A 67 7.92 7.03 -4.05
N ASN A 68 7.88 6.38 -5.22
CA ASN A 68 7.94 7.08 -6.51
C ASN A 68 6.69 7.93 -6.81
N TYR A 69 5.63 7.80 -6.01
CA TYR A 69 4.44 8.62 -6.19
C TYR A 69 4.61 10.06 -5.65
N TYR A 70 5.54 10.29 -4.73
CA TYR A 70 5.69 11.58 -4.06
C TYR A 70 6.80 12.44 -4.68
N ASP A 71 6.69 13.76 -4.50
CA ASP A 71 7.79 14.68 -4.80
C ASP A 71 8.72 14.82 -3.59
N TYR A 72 9.95 14.35 -3.75
CA TYR A 72 10.99 14.50 -2.74
C TYR A 72 11.93 15.63 -3.10
N GLU A 73 12.30 16.46 -2.11
CA GLU A 73 13.27 17.53 -2.29
C GLU A 73 14.64 17.03 -2.79
N SER A 74 15.01 15.78 -2.47
CA SER A 74 16.30 15.19 -2.83
C SER A 74 16.26 13.67 -2.97
N TYR A 75 17.20 13.11 -3.74
CA TYR A 75 17.42 11.66 -3.81
C TYR A 75 17.82 11.05 -2.46
N LYS A 76 18.47 11.85 -1.60
CA LYS A 76 18.78 11.40 -0.24
C LYS A 76 17.50 11.16 0.56
N GLY A 77 16.50 12.04 0.42
CA GLY A 77 15.20 11.90 1.09
C GLY A 77 14.51 10.59 0.72
N ILE A 78 14.31 10.35 -0.58
CA ILE A 78 13.65 9.12 -1.05
C ILE A 78 14.45 7.85 -0.71
N HIS A 79 15.80 7.89 -0.68
CA HIS A 79 16.61 6.75 -0.22
C HIS A 79 16.42 6.48 1.27
N SER A 80 16.43 7.52 2.11
CA SER A 80 16.18 7.36 3.55
C SER A 80 14.78 6.81 3.81
N SER A 81 13.77 7.26 3.07
CA SER A 81 12.42 6.70 3.16
C SER A 81 12.37 5.23 2.71
N LEU A 82 13.13 4.83 1.68
CA LEU A 82 13.24 3.42 1.29
C LEU A 82 13.91 2.58 2.38
N ASP A 83 15.07 3.03 2.89
CA ASP A 83 15.80 2.31 3.94
C ASP A 83 14.94 2.10 5.18
N GLU A 84 14.21 3.13 5.61
CA GLU A 84 13.28 3.04 6.75
C GLU A 84 12.11 2.10 6.47
N SER A 85 11.53 2.16 5.27
CA SER A 85 10.39 1.31 4.91
C SER A 85 10.79 -0.16 4.79
N VAL A 86 11.98 -0.43 4.26
CA VAL A 86 12.54 -1.79 4.20
C VAL A 86 12.89 -2.30 5.59
N ALA A 87 13.44 -1.47 6.47
CA ALA A 87 13.71 -1.86 7.85
C ALA A 87 12.41 -2.18 8.63
N ALA A 88 11.34 -1.41 8.40
CA ALA A 88 10.03 -1.71 8.97
C ALA A 88 9.48 -3.05 8.44
N TRP A 89 9.50 -3.25 7.12
CA TRP A 89 9.07 -4.51 6.49
C TRP A 89 9.90 -5.71 6.96
N GLU A 90 11.23 -5.54 7.12
CA GLU A 90 12.10 -6.57 7.67
C GLU A 90 11.68 -6.94 9.09
N ASN A 91 11.45 -5.96 9.96
CA ASN A 91 11.11 -6.21 11.36
C ASN A 91 9.82 -7.03 11.51
N GLU A 92 8.78 -6.67 10.74
CA GLU A 92 7.51 -7.42 10.71
C GLU A 92 7.72 -8.85 10.19
N SER A 93 8.47 -8.98 9.09
CA SER A 93 8.74 -10.28 8.48
C SER A 93 9.62 -11.15 9.37
N ALA A 94 10.59 -10.57 10.07
CA ALA A 94 11.45 -11.26 11.02
C ALA A 94 10.68 -11.80 12.22
N TRP A 95 9.71 -11.04 12.73
CA TRP A 95 8.86 -11.50 13.83
C TRP A 95 7.96 -12.66 13.40
N SER A 96 7.30 -12.52 12.24
CA SER A 96 6.46 -13.58 11.65
C SER A 96 7.25 -14.87 11.42
N GLU A 97 8.44 -14.78 10.80
CA GLU A 97 9.30 -15.94 10.52
C GLU A 97 9.93 -16.53 11.78
N ALA A 98 10.22 -15.72 12.80
CA ALA A 98 10.73 -16.21 14.07
C ALA A 98 9.74 -17.14 14.77
N SER A 99 8.43 -16.88 14.66
CA SER A 99 7.39 -17.78 15.16
C SER A 99 7.41 -19.18 14.49
N ARG A 100 7.99 -19.25 13.29
CA ARG A 100 8.18 -20.47 12.49
C ARG A 100 9.58 -21.09 12.66
N GLY A 101 10.44 -20.51 13.51
CA GLY A 101 11.80 -20.98 13.76
C GLY A 101 12.81 -20.56 12.70
N THR A 102 12.51 -19.52 11.92
CA THR A 102 13.35 -18.97 10.86
C THR A 102 13.74 -17.54 11.20
N ALA A 103 15.02 -17.22 11.10
CA ALA A 103 15.53 -15.85 11.18
C ALA A 103 15.72 -15.32 9.77
N VAL A 104 15.14 -14.15 9.48
CA VAL A 104 15.28 -13.48 8.20
C VAL A 104 15.85 -12.08 8.38
N SER A 105 16.50 -11.57 7.34
CA SER A 105 16.96 -10.19 7.28
C SER A 105 16.97 -9.70 5.84
N VAL A 106 16.59 -8.44 5.64
CA VAL A 106 16.56 -7.76 4.35
C VAL A 106 17.15 -6.38 4.52
N GLY A 107 18.08 -6.02 3.65
CA GLY A 107 18.70 -4.71 3.65
C GLY A 107 18.91 -4.17 2.25
N VAL A 108 18.72 -2.87 2.08
CA VAL A 108 19.04 -2.17 0.84
C VAL A 108 20.55 -2.05 0.71
N THR A 109 21.08 -2.41 -0.45
CA THR A 109 22.52 -2.37 -0.75
C THR A 109 22.87 -1.38 -1.85
N ARG A 110 21.93 -1.14 -2.77
CA ARG A 110 22.07 -0.17 -3.87
C ARG A 110 20.70 0.40 -4.19
N VAL A 111 20.68 1.67 -4.57
CA VAL A 111 19.51 2.33 -5.13
C VAL A 111 19.95 3.07 -6.39
N THR A 112 19.21 2.88 -7.47
CA THR A 112 19.43 3.57 -8.75
C THR A 112 18.47 4.75 -8.83
N ASN A 113 19.03 5.97 -8.99
CA ASN A 113 18.25 7.19 -9.13
C ASN A 113 17.61 7.28 -10.50
N GLY A 114 16.29 7.43 -10.53
CA GLY A 114 15.51 7.69 -11.74
C GLY A 114 14.71 8.99 -11.66
N ALA A 115 13.89 9.21 -12.66
CA ALA A 115 12.93 10.31 -12.72
C ALA A 115 11.55 9.78 -13.10
N HIS A 116 10.52 10.26 -12.40
CA HIS A 116 9.13 9.92 -12.68
C HIS A 116 8.49 11.08 -13.44
N ILE A 117 8.07 10.80 -14.67
CA ILE A 117 7.45 11.77 -15.58
C ILE A 117 5.96 11.50 -15.60
N VAL A 118 5.16 12.54 -15.37
CA VAL A 118 3.71 12.38 -15.13
C VAL A 118 2.90 13.43 -15.88
N GLN A 119 1.76 12.98 -16.41
CA GLN A 119 0.59 13.81 -16.67
C GLN A 119 -0.62 13.21 -15.93
N GLU A 120 -1.03 13.85 -14.84
CA GLU A 120 -2.17 13.43 -14.02
C GLU A 120 -3.51 14.03 -14.48
N SER A 121 -3.49 15.23 -15.07
CA SER A 121 -4.69 15.83 -15.65
C SER A 121 -5.07 15.15 -16.96
N GLU A 122 -6.35 14.92 -17.17
CA GLU A 122 -6.90 14.49 -18.45
C GLU A 122 -6.86 15.65 -19.47
N ARG A 123 -5.78 15.70 -20.27
CA ARG A 123 -5.54 16.74 -21.28
C ARG A 123 -4.76 16.18 -22.47
N ASN A 124 -4.56 17.02 -23.50
CA ASN A 124 -3.66 16.69 -24.59
C ASN A 124 -2.27 16.35 -24.06
N PHE A 125 -1.57 15.39 -24.66
CA PHE A 125 -0.21 14.97 -24.26
C PHE A 125 0.85 15.99 -24.69
N THR A 126 0.49 17.25 -24.91
CA THR A 126 1.42 18.31 -25.28
C THR A 126 2.32 18.66 -24.10
N SER A 127 3.50 19.22 -24.39
CA SER A 127 4.38 19.75 -23.35
C SER A 127 3.71 20.84 -22.52
N ALA A 128 4.32 21.25 -21.40
CA ALA A 128 3.91 22.41 -20.62
C ALA A 128 3.88 23.70 -21.48
N GLY A 129 4.76 23.79 -22.47
CA GLY A 129 4.79 24.87 -23.48
C GLY A 129 3.80 24.69 -24.65
N GLY A 130 3.02 23.61 -24.68
CA GLY A 130 2.01 23.35 -25.71
C GLY A 130 2.53 22.70 -27.00
N ASN A 131 3.78 22.20 -27.03
CA ASN A 131 4.33 21.54 -28.22
C ASN A 131 3.64 20.18 -28.45
N THR A 132 3.24 19.93 -29.69
CA THR A 132 2.59 18.67 -30.11
C THR A 132 3.57 17.60 -30.56
N ASN A 133 4.81 17.99 -30.84
CA ASN A 133 5.92 17.10 -31.14
C ASN A 133 7.04 17.47 -30.19
N TRP A 134 7.37 16.58 -29.25
CA TRP A 134 8.34 16.88 -28.20
C TRP A 134 8.94 15.59 -27.63
N THR A 135 10.15 15.73 -27.09
CA THR A 135 10.92 14.61 -26.53
C THR A 135 10.68 14.52 -25.03
N LEU A 136 10.32 13.33 -24.54
CA LEU A 136 10.12 13.08 -23.12
C LEU A 136 11.45 12.90 -22.40
N VAL A 137 12.30 12.04 -22.95
CA VAL A 137 13.62 11.74 -22.41
C VAL A 137 14.58 11.47 -23.56
N ASN A 138 15.83 11.88 -23.39
CA ASN A 138 16.93 11.56 -24.30
C ASN A 138 17.91 10.60 -23.64
N ASP A 139 18.48 9.73 -24.45
CA ASP A 139 19.62 8.88 -24.08
C ASP A 139 19.42 8.07 -22.80
N SER A 140 18.18 7.65 -22.53
CA SER A 140 17.84 6.83 -21.37
C SER A 140 18.29 5.39 -21.55
N THR A 141 18.72 4.74 -20.47
CA THR A 141 19.15 3.33 -20.45
C THR A 141 18.08 2.36 -19.96
N GLY A 142 16.97 2.88 -19.45
CA GLY A 142 15.94 2.10 -18.78
C GLY A 142 14.63 2.86 -18.67
N THR A 143 13.51 2.16 -18.84
CA THR A 143 12.16 2.73 -18.69
C THR A 143 11.25 1.68 -18.10
N ARG A 144 10.51 2.07 -17.07
CA ARG A 144 9.57 1.25 -16.30
C ARG A 144 8.23 1.95 -16.24
N ARG A 145 7.16 1.17 -16.04
CA ARG A 145 5.78 1.66 -15.89
C ARG A 145 5.34 2.68 -16.94
N PHE A 146 5.79 2.55 -18.19
CA PHE A 146 5.34 3.45 -19.23
C PHE A 146 3.90 3.09 -19.63
N ARG A 147 2.95 3.74 -18.98
CA ARG A 147 1.53 3.48 -19.12
C ARG A 147 0.78 4.75 -19.49
N MET A 148 -0.15 4.61 -20.42
CA MET A 148 -1.03 5.67 -20.86
C MET A 148 -2.48 5.24 -20.66
N ASN A 149 -3.29 6.12 -20.11
CA ASN A 149 -4.74 6.01 -20.06
C ASN A 149 -5.30 7.09 -21.00
N VAL A 150 -5.78 6.68 -22.17
CA VAL A 150 -6.19 7.62 -23.22
C VAL A 150 -7.70 7.61 -23.41
N LEU A 151 -8.27 8.81 -23.54
CA LEU A 151 -9.67 8.98 -23.91
C LEU A 151 -9.89 8.52 -25.34
N THR A 152 -10.70 7.48 -25.53
CA THR A 152 -11.02 6.95 -26.86
C THR A 152 -11.64 8.05 -27.74
N SER A 153 -12.61 8.81 -27.21
CA SER A 153 -13.28 9.91 -27.91
C SER A 153 -12.36 11.03 -28.42
N ALA A 154 -11.13 11.12 -27.90
CA ALA A 154 -10.14 12.12 -28.30
C ALA A 154 -9.09 11.58 -29.29
N LEU A 155 -9.15 10.29 -29.66
CA LEU A 155 -8.23 9.68 -30.60
C LEU A 155 -8.62 9.98 -32.04
N ASN A 156 -7.62 10.33 -32.85
CA ASN A 156 -7.75 10.29 -34.29
C ASN A 156 -7.75 8.83 -34.82
N THR A 157 -8.22 8.64 -36.04
CA THR A 157 -8.08 7.34 -36.74
C THR A 157 -6.62 7.02 -37.02
N LEU A 158 -6.23 5.75 -36.98
CA LEU A 158 -4.86 5.31 -37.28
C LEU A 158 -4.32 5.78 -38.63
N ASP A 159 -5.18 5.95 -39.64
CA ASP A 159 -4.77 6.37 -40.98
C ASP A 159 -4.70 7.90 -41.16
N THR A 160 -5.18 8.66 -40.17
CA THR A 160 -5.29 10.14 -40.25
C THR A 160 -4.60 10.79 -39.05
N SER A 161 -3.28 10.95 -39.13
CA SER A 161 -2.47 11.65 -38.13
C SER A 161 -2.70 11.13 -36.69
N PRO A 162 -2.45 9.83 -36.43
CA PRO A 162 -2.59 9.27 -35.09
C PRO A 162 -1.57 9.88 -34.13
N PHE A 163 -1.87 9.81 -32.84
CA PHE A 163 -0.86 10.02 -31.81
C PHE A 163 0.22 8.94 -31.92
N THR A 164 1.49 9.33 -31.78
CA THR A 164 2.62 8.40 -31.87
C THR A 164 3.59 8.54 -30.71
N VAL A 165 4.01 7.42 -30.16
CA VAL A 165 5.21 7.29 -29.31
C VAL A 165 6.33 6.73 -30.16
N VAL A 166 7.45 7.45 -30.22
CA VAL A 166 8.65 7.07 -30.97
C VAL A 166 9.74 6.71 -29.98
N VAL A 167 10.23 5.47 -30.06
CA VAL A 167 11.38 4.99 -29.28
C VAL A 167 12.53 4.76 -30.26
N ASP A 168 13.55 5.62 -30.19
CA ASP A 168 14.71 5.56 -31.08
C ASP A 168 15.95 5.13 -30.32
N THR A 169 16.45 3.94 -30.61
CA THR A 169 17.64 3.37 -29.97
C THR A 169 18.95 3.77 -30.65
N GLN A 170 18.87 4.48 -31.79
CA GLN A 170 19.97 4.83 -32.71
C GLN A 170 20.74 3.63 -33.32
N SER A 171 20.71 2.46 -32.67
CA SER A 171 21.58 1.30 -32.91
C SER A 171 20.80 0.04 -33.27
N LYS A 172 19.64 -0.19 -32.65
CA LYS A 172 18.77 -1.36 -32.88
C LYS A 172 17.57 -1.04 -33.78
N GLY A 173 17.33 0.24 -34.04
CA GLY A 173 16.24 0.74 -34.87
C GLY A 173 15.31 1.69 -34.11
N THR A 174 14.22 2.05 -34.77
CA THR A 174 13.21 2.98 -34.27
C THR A 174 11.85 2.29 -34.25
N TRP A 175 11.21 2.23 -33.09
CA TRP A 175 9.85 1.76 -32.91
C TRP A 175 8.90 2.96 -32.90
N ARG A 176 7.79 2.86 -33.63
CA ARG A 176 6.72 3.83 -33.60
C ARG A 176 5.43 3.13 -33.19
N VAL A 177 4.96 3.44 -31.99
CA VAL A 177 3.66 3.02 -31.48
C VAL A 177 2.65 4.09 -31.85
N SER A 178 1.71 3.77 -32.72
CA SER A 178 0.61 4.65 -33.13
C SER A 178 -0.66 4.21 -32.43
N VAL A 179 -1.35 5.15 -31.78
CA VAL A 179 -2.63 4.90 -31.11
C VAL A 179 -3.71 5.65 -31.87
N GLY A 180 -4.77 4.95 -32.23
CA GLY A 180 -5.90 5.56 -32.92
C GLY A 180 -7.17 4.75 -32.77
N GLN A 181 -8.29 5.35 -33.15
CA GLN A 181 -9.61 4.72 -33.06
C GLN A 181 -10.36 4.77 -34.38
N ASP A 182 -11.00 3.66 -34.73
CA ASP A 182 -11.97 3.58 -35.83
C ASP A 182 -13.29 3.01 -35.27
N THR A 183 -13.74 1.82 -35.69
CA THR A 183 -14.83 1.11 -34.99
C THR A 183 -14.41 0.52 -33.65
N GLU A 184 -13.12 0.24 -33.49
CA GLU A 184 -12.47 -0.23 -32.27
C GLU A 184 -11.20 0.58 -32.03
N SER A 185 -10.69 0.56 -30.80
CA SER A 185 -9.40 1.14 -30.45
C SER A 185 -8.28 0.25 -30.98
N LYS A 186 -7.30 0.86 -31.64
CA LYS A 186 -6.20 0.16 -32.29
C LYS A 186 -4.86 0.74 -31.84
N VAL A 187 -3.96 -0.14 -31.44
CA VAL A 187 -2.56 0.17 -31.15
C VAL A 187 -1.71 -0.53 -32.19
N ALA A 188 -1.08 0.25 -33.07
CA ALA A 188 -0.21 -0.27 -34.13
C ALA A 188 1.25 0.02 -33.78
N VAL A 189 2.11 -0.98 -33.91
CA VAL A 189 3.56 -0.81 -33.79
C VAL A 189 4.17 -0.95 -35.18
N SER A 190 5.05 -0.03 -35.55
CA SER A 190 5.81 -0.08 -36.81
C SER A 190 7.30 0.16 -36.54
N GLY A 191 8.16 -0.44 -37.37
CA GLY A 191 9.62 -0.44 -37.16
C GLY A 191 10.23 -1.83 -37.37
N PRO A 192 11.26 -2.21 -36.60
CA PRO A 192 11.89 -3.53 -36.66
C PRO A 192 10.90 -4.70 -36.51
N THR A 193 9.89 -4.52 -35.67
CA THR A 193 8.71 -5.39 -35.61
C THR A 193 7.50 -4.55 -36.01
N SER A 194 6.59 -5.14 -36.78
CA SER A 194 5.35 -4.48 -37.19
C SER A 194 4.15 -5.36 -36.86
N GLY A 195 3.10 -4.76 -36.34
CA GLY A 195 1.87 -5.45 -35.99
C GLY A 195 0.82 -4.49 -35.44
N THR A 196 -0.39 -4.99 -35.23
CA THR A 196 -1.50 -4.19 -34.71
C THR A 196 -2.30 -5.01 -33.71
N CYS A 197 -2.56 -4.40 -32.57
CA CYS A 197 -3.43 -4.91 -31.53
C CYS A 197 -4.74 -4.13 -31.58
N THR A 198 -5.85 -4.84 -31.69
CA THR A 198 -7.19 -4.26 -31.68
C THR A 198 -7.90 -4.67 -30.40
N ARG A 199 -8.52 -3.69 -29.74
CA ARG A 199 -9.29 -3.90 -28.50
C ARG A 199 -10.58 -3.10 -28.56
N SER A 200 -11.66 -3.73 -28.10
CA SER A 200 -12.84 -2.99 -27.68
C SER A 200 -12.51 -2.34 -26.34
N ALA A 201 -12.57 -1.01 -26.29
CA ALA A 201 -12.31 -0.22 -25.09
C ALA A 201 -13.55 0.65 -24.81
N GLY A 202 -13.78 0.98 -23.54
CA GLY A 202 -14.89 1.81 -23.10
C GLY A 202 -14.66 3.29 -23.42
N SER A 203 -14.85 4.17 -22.43
CA SER A 203 -14.45 5.58 -22.53
C SER A 203 -12.94 5.74 -22.63
N ASN A 204 -12.20 4.86 -21.97
CA ASN A 204 -10.75 4.90 -21.83
C ASN A 204 -10.09 3.68 -22.46
N LEU A 205 -8.88 3.88 -23.00
CA LEU A 205 -7.98 2.84 -23.50
C LEU A 205 -6.67 2.88 -22.68
N ILE A 206 -6.36 1.78 -22.01
CA ILE A 206 -5.13 1.55 -21.27
C ILE A 206 -4.11 0.89 -22.20
N VAL A 207 -2.99 1.60 -22.42
CA VAL A 207 -1.83 1.08 -23.14
C VAL A 207 -0.65 1.02 -22.17
N ASP A 208 -0.17 -0.18 -21.89
CA ASP A 208 1.03 -0.41 -21.09
C ASP A 208 2.18 -0.80 -22.02
N LEU A 209 3.05 0.16 -22.31
CA LEU A 209 4.13 0.01 -23.27
C LEU A 209 5.26 -0.87 -22.73
N THR A 210 5.59 -0.72 -21.45
CA THR A 210 6.62 -1.54 -20.77
C THR A 210 6.11 -2.92 -20.44
N GLY A 211 4.85 -3.05 -20.00
CA GLY A 211 4.19 -4.33 -19.76
C GLY A 211 3.76 -5.05 -21.05
N GLY A 212 3.79 -4.37 -22.19
CA GLY A 212 3.45 -4.96 -23.50
C GLY A 212 1.98 -5.34 -23.64
N THR A 213 1.06 -4.62 -23.00
CA THR A 213 -0.37 -4.94 -22.98
C THR A 213 -1.25 -3.78 -23.45
N VAL A 214 -2.45 -4.13 -23.94
CA VAL A 214 -3.53 -3.18 -24.24
C VAL A 214 -4.80 -3.73 -23.58
N GLU A 215 -5.43 -2.93 -22.71
CA GLU A 215 -6.51 -3.39 -21.82
C GLU A 215 -6.10 -4.61 -20.99
N GLY A 216 -4.86 -4.61 -20.47
CA GLY A 216 -4.30 -5.72 -19.68
C GLY A 216 -4.07 -7.03 -20.46
N THR A 217 -4.42 -7.07 -21.74
CA THR A 217 -4.19 -8.24 -22.60
C THR A 217 -2.92 -8.05 -23.41
N GLU A 218 -2.07 -9.07 -23.44
CA GLU A 218 -0.79 -9.06 -24.17
C GLU A 218 -0.96 -8.62 -25.64
N CYS A 219 0.01 -7.81 -26.07
CA CYS A 219 0.13 -7.26 -27.40
C CYS A 219 1.56 -7.48 -27.89
N ASP A 220 1.80 -8.63 -28.55
CA ASP A 220 3.12 -9.08 -28.99
C ASP A 220 4.00 -8.02 -29.66
N PRO A 221 3.48 -7.10 -30.51
CA PRO A 221 4.33 -6.07 -31.09
C PRO A 221 4.96 -5.11 -30.07
N LEU A 222 4.28 -4.83 -28.95
CA LEU A 222 4.78 -3.95 -27.88
C LEU A 222 5.91 -4.62 -27.07
N THR A 223 5.88 -5.94 -26.88
CA THR A 223 6.91 -6.67 -26.12
C THR A 223 8.28 -6.67 -26.80
N THR A 224 8.35 -6.22 -28.07
CA THR A 224 9.61 -6.14 -28.84
C THR A 224 10.38 -4.84 -28.64
N ILE A 225 9.83 -3.86 -27.93
CA ILE A 225 10.51 -2.60 -27.66
C ILE A 225 11.58 -2.83 -26.59
N PRO A 226 12.85 -2.51 -26.83
CA PRO A 226 13.94 -2.82 -25.90
C PRO A 226 14.02 -1.76 -24.80
N TRP A 227 13.17 -1.89 -23.78
CA TRP A 227 13.17 -1.00 -22.61
C TRP A 227 14.40 -1.16 -21.71
N GLU A 228 15.16 -2.23 -21.90
CA GLU A 228 16.42 -2.50 -21.20
C GLU A 228 17.53 -2.85 -22.20
N ASN A 229 18.78 -2.77 -21.74
CA ASN A 229 19.98 -3.17 -22.50
C ASN A 229 20.17 -2.39 -23.83
N ALA A 230 19.66 -1.15 -23.89
CA ALA A 230 19.83 -0.22 -24.99
C ALA A 230 19.77 1.22 -24.44
N THR A 231 20.44 2.14 -25.12
CA THR A 231 20.23 3.57 -24.94
C THR A 231 19.22 4.05 -25.97
N TYR A 232 18.22 4.83 -25.56
CA TYR A 232 17.17 5.32 -26.46
C TYR A 232 16.58 6.65 -26.02
N SER A 233 15.95 7.34 -26.98
CA SER A 233 15.12 8.52 -26.73
C SER A 233 13.65 8.18 -26.94
N ILE A 234 12.79 8.76 -26.10
CA ILE A 234 11.33 8.64 -26.22
C ILE A 234 10.77 10.00 -26.62
N ALA A 235 9.99 10.04 -27.71
CA ALA A 235 9.33 11.26 -28.18
C ALA A 235 7.85 11.04 -28.50
N TYR A 236 7.05 12.06 -28.26
CA TYR A 236 5.67 12.14 -28.73
C TYR A 236 5.60 12.87 -30.07
N GLY A 237 4.73 12.35 -30.93
CA GLY A 237 4.29 13.00 -32.16
C GLY A 237 2.76 13.09 -32.20
N ASN A 238 2.25 14.19 -32.74
CA ASN A 238 0.81 14.52 -32.77
C ASN A 238 0.15 14.41 -31.39
N ALA A 239 0.79 14.96 -30.35
CA ALA A 239 0.34 14.85 -28.97
C ALA A 239 -0.95 15.62 -28.65
N ASP A 240 -1.50 16.35 -29.62
CA ASP A 240 -2.84 16.94 -29.64
C ASP A 240 -3.92 16.03 -30.24
N SER A 241 -3.53 14.89 -30.82
CA SER A 241 -4.42 13.85 -31.37
C SER A 241 -4.75 12.75 -30.35
N VAL A 242 -4.50 13.02 -29.07
CA VAL A 242 -4.81 12.18 -27.92
C VAL A 242 -5.09 13.08 -26.72
N GLN A 243 -5.97 12.64 -25.83
CA GLN A 243 -6.14 13.20 -24.48
C GLN A 243 -6.11 12.08 -23.46
N GLY A 244 -5.71 12.39 -22.23
CA GLY A 244 -5.68 11.40 -21.16
C GLY A 244 -4.61 11.69 -20.13
N ARG A 245 -4.13 10.62 -19.49
CA ARG A 245 -3.08 10.62 -18.47
C ARG A 245 -1.95 9.68 -18.88
N TYR A 246 -0.73 9.95 -18.42
CA TYR A 246 0.39 9.02 -18.61
C TYR A 246 1.39 9.12 -17.46
N THR A 247 2.12 8.01 -17.26
CA THR A 247 3.23 7.92 -16.32
C THR A 247 4.34 7.07 -16.95
N LEU A 248 5.59 7.36 -16.60
CA LEU A 248 6.75 6.52 -16.83
C LEU A 248 7.87 6.87 -15.84
N ILE A 249 8.67 5.87 -15.48
CA ILE A 249 9.88 6.03 -14.69
C ILE A 249 11.07 5.69 -15.57
N VAL A 250 12.07 6.56 -15.61
CA VAL A 250 13.27 6.36 -16.43
C VAL A 250 14.52 6.25 -15.59
N ASP A 251 15.51 5.51 -16.09
CA ASP A 251 16.85 5.34 -15.51
C ASP A 251 17.72 6.57 -15.78
N ASP A 252 17.20 7.74 -15.40
CA ASP A 252 17.87 9.02 -15.52
C ASP A 252 17.56 9.85 -14.29
N PRO A 253 18.55 10.35 -13.55
CA PRO A 253 18.26 11.25 -12.46
C PRO A 253 17.70 12.58 -13.00
N ILE A 254 16.84 13.27 -12.26
CA ILE A 254 16.25 14.57 -12.60
C ILE A 254 17.30 15.67 -12.84
N SER A 255 18.54 15.46 -12.41
CA SER A 255 19.68 16.33 -12.72
C SER A 255 20.29 16.10 -14.11
N SER A 256 19.80 15.12 -14.88
CA SER A 256 20.31 14.80 -16.21
C SER A 256 19.99 15.89 -17.24
N SER A 257 20.70 15.89 -18.35
CA SER A 257 20.47 16.83 -19.46
C SER A 257 19.05 16.74 -20.03
N SER A 258 18.37 15.59 -19.88
CA SER A 258 16.99 15.38 -20.29
C SER A 258 15.99 16.27 -19.54
N PHE A 259 16.34 16.70 -18.31
CA PHE A 259 15.43 17.41 -17.40
C PHE A 259 15.94 18.78 -16.94
N THR A 260 17.20 19.12 -17.21
CA THR A 260 17.78 20.43 -16.83
C THR A 260 17.30 21.60 -17.70
N SER A 261 16.60 21.32 -18.80
CA SER A 261 15.89 22.32 -19.58
C SER A 261 14.71 21.70 -20.32
N PRO A 262 13.53 21.48 -19.70
CA PRO A 262 12.57 20.62 -20.36
C PRO A 262 11.19 21.22 -20.61
N PRO A 263 10.42 20.56 -21.50
CA PRO A 263 8.99 20.75 -21.73
C PRO A 263 8.07 20.50 -20.52
N TYR A 264 8.58 20.38 -19.30
CA TYR A 264 7.81 20.06 -18.09
C TYR A 264 7.54 21.30 -17.24
N SER A 265 6.48 21.29 -16.44
CA SER A 265 6.29 22.29 -15.40
C SER A 265 7.36 22.14 -14.32
N GLY A 266 7.78 23.26 -13.75
CA GLY A 266 8.61 23.31 -12.55
C GLY A 266 7.81 23.19 -11.26
N THR A 267 6.48 23.17 -11.35
CA THR A 267 5.56 23.03 -10.21
C THR A 267 4.98 21.62 -10.19
N PHE A 268 5.14 20.92 -9.07
CA PHE A 268 4.47 19.63 -8.87
C PHE A 268 2.95 19.75 -9.00
N GLY A 269 2.31 18.79 -9.66
CA GLY A 269 0.88 18.80 -9.96
C GLY A 269 0.47 19.65 -11.17
N GLU A 270 1.34 20.52 -11.69
CA GLU A 270 1.09 21.25 -12.94
C GLU A 270 1.58 20.44 -14.15
N ASN A 271 0.67 19.95 -14.97
CA ASN A 271 0.99 18.93 -15.96
C ASN A 271 1.58 19.45 -17.29
N PRO A 272 2.47 18.66 -17.95
CA PRO A 272 3.18 17.50 -17.39
C PRO A 272 4.35 17.95 -16.50
N TYR A 273 4.66 17.20 -15.44
CA TYR A 273 5.77 17.49 -14.53
C TYR A 273 6.70 16.28 -14.40
N VAL A 274 7.86 16.49 -13.76
CA VAL A 274 8.84 15.46 -13.47
C VAL A 274 9.33 15.57 -12.03
N VAL A 275 9.41 14.44 -11.33
CA VAL A 275 9.91 14.36 -9.95
C VAL A 275 10.99 13.28 -9.82
N ARG A 276 11.67 13.27 -8.68
CA ARG A 276 12.68 12.25 -8.35
C ARG A 276 12.00 10.90 -8.13
N ALA A 277 12.67 9.84 -8.56
CA ALA A 277 12.20 8.48 -8.37
C ALA A 277 13.37 7.51 -8.14
N ILE A 278 13.06 6.33 -7.64
CA ILE A 278 13.92 5.15 -7.60
C ILE A 278 13.61 4.32 -8.84
N TYR A 279 14.60 4.11 -9.69
CA TYR A 279 14.45 3.26 -10.88
C TYR A 279 14.45 1.77 -10.49
N ASP A 280 15.41 1.37 -9.65
CA ASP A 280 15.51 0.06 -9.02
C ASP A 280 16.23 0.17 -7.67
N ALA A 281 16.06 -0.83 -6.82
CA ALA A 281 16.86 -1.04 -5.63
C ALA A 281 17.36 -2.48 -5.57
N THR A 282 18.56 -2.68 -5.04
CA THR A 282 19.13 -4.01 -4.84
C THR A 282 19.11 -4.35 -3.36
N LEU A 283 18.47 -5.47 -3.03
CA LEU A 283 18.33 -5.99 -1.68
C LEU A 283 19.30 -7.14 -1.44
N ASN A 284 19.82 -7.22 -0.22
CA ASN A 284 20.48 -8.41 0.27
C ASN A 284 19.55 -9.11 1.27
N LEU A 285 19.25 -10.37 1.00
CA LEU A 285 18.35 -11.18 1.81
C LEU A 285 19.14 -12.28 2.48
N SER A 286 18.85 -12.54 3.75
CA SER A 286 19.38 -13.69 4.48
C SER A 286 18.23 -14.45 5.13
N VAL A 287 18.21 -15.76 4.95
CA VAL A 287 17.26 -16.68 5.60
C VAL A 287 18.07 -17.75 6.32
N GLN A 288 17.84 -17.89 7.63
CA GLN A 288 18.55 -18.84 8.48
C GLN A 288 17.57 -19.63 9.35
N SER A 289 17.65 -20.96 9.28
CA SER A 289 16.91 -21.88 10.15
C SER A 289 17.87 -22.93 10.73
N GLU A 290 17.37 -23.90 11.49
CA GLU A 290 18.19 -25.00 12.03
C GLU A 290 18.92 -25.78 10.91
N LYS A 291 18.33 -25.83 9.71
CA LYS A 291 18.80 -26.69 8.61
C LYS A 291 19.19 -25.93 7.34
N LEU A 292 18.89 -24.64 7.25
CA LEU A 292 19.16 -23.80 6.09
C LEU A 292 19.93 -22.53 6.47
N SER A 293 20.90 -22.17 5.64
CA SER A 293 21.46 -20.81 5.60
C SER A 293 21.49 -20.41 4.14
N TYR A 294 20.74 -19.38 3.80
CA TYR A 294 20.58 -18.89 2.44
C TYR A 294 20.82 -17.38 2.42
N THR A 295 21.58 -16.91 1.45
CA THR A 295 21.80 -15.48 1.22
C THR A 295 21.66 -15.23 -0.27
N SER A 296 20.89 -14.20 -0.62
CA SER A 296 20.58 -13.85 -2.00
C SER A 296 20.64 -12.35 -2.20
N THR A 297 20.80 -11.95 -3.46
CA THR A 297 20.73 -10.56 -3.86
C THR A 297 19.67 -10.44 -4.93
N VAL A 298 18.72 -9.56 -4.68
CA VAL A 298 17.51 -9.40 -5.47
C VAL A 298 17.43 -7.96 -5.93
N GLU A 299 17.02 -7.75 -7.17
CA GLU A 299 16.69 -6.43 -7.67
C GLU A 299 15.18 -6.24 -7.63
N VAL A 300 14.73 -5.17 -6.97
CA VAL A 300 13.34 -4.77 -6.90
C VAL A 300 13.14 -3.49 -7.67
N ALA A 301 11.99 -3.40 -8.32
CA ALA A 301 11.63 -2.31 -9.21
C ALA A 301 10.17 -1.90 -8.92
N PRO A 302 9.74 -0.69 -9.31
CA PRO A 302 8.40 -0.19 -9.05
C PRO A 302 7.29 -0.89 -9.86
N GLU A 303 7.56 -2.03 -10.47
CA GLU A 303 6.54 -2.79 -11.21
C GLU A 303 5.42 -3.23 -10.26
N ARG A 304 4.22 -3.50 -10.81
CA ARG A 304 3.13 -4.08 -9.99
C ARG A 304 3.66 -5.33 -9.28
N PRO A 305 3.41 -5.52 -7.97
CA PRO A 305 3.81 -6.76 -7.29
C PRO A 305 3.26 -7.97 -8.05
N ALA A 306 4.06 -9.04 -8.13
CA ALA A 306 3.81 -10.25 -8.92
C ALA A 306 2.79 -11.17 -8.23
N GLY A 307 1.61 -10.61 -7.97
CA GLY A 307 0.47 -11.27 -7.37
C GLY A 307 -0.74 -10.36 -7.56
N GLY A 308 -1.57 -10.67 -8.55
CA GLY A 308 -2.90 -10.09 -8.66
C GLY A 308 -3.79 -10.63 -7.56
N GLU A 309 -3.56 -10.18 -6.34
CA GLU A 309 -4.52 -10.05 -5.25
C GLU A 309 -4.05 -8.82 -4.48
N THR A 310 -4.92 -7.81 -4.39
CA THR A 310 -4.79 -6.67 -3.49
C THR A 310 -4.75 -7.19 -2.07
N TYR A 311 -3.57 -7.58 -1.61
CA TYR A 311 -3.29 -7.63 -0.20
C TYR A 311 -3.05 -6.19 0.23
N GLU A 312 -3.91 -5.75 1.15
CA GLU A 312 -3.70 -4.64 2.08
C GLU A 312 -2.36 -4.87 2.78
N VAL A 313 -1.26 -4.64 2.07
CA VAL A 313 0.02 -4.33 2.70
C VAL A 313 -0.28 -3.04 3.44
N ASP A 314 -0.11 -3.06 4.76
CA ASP A 314 -0.05 -1.85 5.60
C ASP A 314 0.97 -0.92 4.94
N VAL A 315 0.49 -0.07 4.03
CA VAL A 315 1.23 0.96 3.30
C VAL A 315 1.48 2.11 4.25
N GLY A 316 2.04 1.76 5.42
CA GLY A 316 2.41 2.62 6.51
C GLY A 316 1.43 3.77 6.69
N THR A 317 0.47 3.59 7.60
CA THR A 317 -0.13 4.72 8.34
C THR A 317 0.95 5.43 9.16
N ARG A 318 1.96 6.00 8.48
CA ARG A 318 2.95 6.95 8.96
C ARG A 318 2.39 8.38 8.82
N ALA A 319 1.36 8.56 8.00
CA ALA A 319 0.67 9.83 7.87
C ALA A 319 -0.36 10.01 8.97
N VAL A 320 -0.36 11.19 9.58
CA VAL A 320 -1.46 11.67 10.43
C VAL A 320 -2.31 12.61 9.60
N VAL A 321 -3.60 12.32 9.48
CA VAL A 321 -4.58 13.22 8.87
C VAL A 321 -5.00 14.26 9.90
N PHE A 322 -5.07 15.52 9.47
CA PHE A 322 -5.49 16.62 10.34
C PHE A 322 -6.22 17.71 9.55
N SER A 323 -7.17 18.37 10.21
CA SER A 323 -7.81 19.58 9.70
C SER A 323 -7.15 20.81 10.32
N PRO A 324 -6.32 21.60 9.58
CA PRO A 324 -5.74 22.82 10.14
C PRO A 324 -6.80 23.90 10.37
N THR A 325 -6.52 24.86 11.27
CA THR A 325 -7.39 26.03 11.53
C THR A 325 -7.67 26.91 10.30
N ALA A 326 -6.84 26.82 9.26
CA ALA A 326 -7.05 27.48 7.98
C ALA A 326 -6.37 26.68 6.84
N GLY A 327 -6.92 26.79 5.63
CA GLY A 327 -6.37 26.14 4.44
C GLY A 327 -7.18 24.92 4.03
N ASN A 328 -6.51 23.78 3.87
CA ASN A 328 -7.10 22.56 3.33
C ASN A 328 -6.87 21.37 4.26
N LEU A 329 -7.79 20.40 4.22
CA LEU A 329 -7.59 19.09 4.85
C LEU A 329 -6.22 18.55 4.40
N SER A 330 -5.43 18.09 5.36
CA SER A 330 -4.03 17.77 5.14
C SER A 330 -3.65 16.48 5.86
N TYR A 331 -2.51 15.92 5.47
CA TYR A 331 -1.86 14.88 6.24
C TYR A 331 -0.36 15.12 6.31
N VAL A 332 0.26 14.65 7.38
CA VAL A 332 1.70 14.87 7.65
C VAL A 332 2.40 13.55 7.90
N TRP A 333 3.54 13.35 7.24
CA TRP A 333 4.42 12.20 7.43
C TRP A 333 5.39 12.41 8.61
N PRO A 334 6.04 11.36 9.12
CA PRO A 334 6.89 11.48 10.31
C PRO A 334 8.17 12.28 10.08
N ASP A 335 8.57 12.46 8.82
CA ASP A 335 9.65 13.37 8.43
C ASP A 335 9.25 14.86 8.50
N GLY A 336 7.99 15.16 8.79
CA GLY A 336 7.44 16.50 8.90
C GLY A 336 6.86 17.05 7.58
N THR A 337 6.88 16.26 6.50
CA THR A 337 6.31 16.65 5.19
C THR A 337 4.79 16.71 5.27
N VAL A 338 4.22 17.87 4.95
CA VAL A 338 2.77 18.09 4.93
C VAL A 338 2.24 18.06 3.49
N ILE A 339 1.25 17.20 3.25
CA ILE A 339 0.50 17.16 2.00
C ILE A 339 -0.88 17.76 2.21
N ARG A 340 -1.29 18.63 1.29
CA ARG A 340 -2.59 19.29 1.29
C ARG A 340 -3.49 18.69 0.23
N THR A 341 -4.73 18.39 0.60
CA THR A 341 -5.77 17.96 -0.34
C THR A 341 -6.42 19.15 -1.03
N SER A 342 -7.32 18.88 -1.97
CA SER A 342 -8.15 19.90 -2.63
C SER A 342 -9.28 20.46 -1.74
N VAL A 343 -9.53 19.87 -0.56
CA VAL A 343 -10.71 20.15 0.27
C VAL A 343 -10.44 21.30 1.23
N PRO A 344 -11.19 22.42 1.16
CA PRO A 344 -11.07 23.52 2.13
C PRO A 344 -11.51 23.08 3.53
N VAL A 345 -10.75 23.43 4.57
CA VAL A 345 -11.11 23.06 5.96
C VAL A 345 -12.40 23.69 6.45
N SER A 346 -12.82 24.81 5.85
CA SER A 346 -14.13 25.43 6.13
C SER A 346 -15.31 24.53 5.80
N GLU A 347 -15.07 23.45 5.04
CA GLU A 347 -16.06 22.47 4.68
C GLU A 347 -15.92 21.19 5.50
N VAL A 348 -14.94 21.01 6.38
CA VAL A 348 -14.65 19.72 7.04
C VAL A 348 -15.16 19.71 8.48
N GLU A 349 -16.00 18.73 8.82
CA GLU A 349 -16.57 18.56 10.16
C GLU A 349 -15.97 17.34 10.88
N ALA A 350 -15.78 16.22 10.16
CA ALA A 350 -15.14 15.00 10.65
C ALA A 350 -14.13 14.48 9.64
N ILE A 351 -13.12 13.76 10.13
CA ILE A 351 -12.10 13.09 9.32
C ILE A 351 -11.96 11.63 9.76
N GLY A 352 -11.48 10.77 8.86
CA GLY A 352 -10.99 9.44 9.19
C GLY A 352 -9.59 9.21 8.66
N PRO A 353 -9.01 8.04 8.96
CA PRO A 353 -7.61 7.77 8.68
C PRO A 353 -7.38 7.50 7.19
N ARG A 354 -6.17 7.82 6.73
CA ARG A 354 -5.70 7.54 5.37
C ARG A 354 -5.12 6.13 5.28
N GLN A 355 -5.98 5.12 5.23
CA GLN A 355 -5.57 3.71 5.33
C GLN A 355 -5.92 2.85 4.11
N VAL A 356 -7.05 3.12 3.46
CA VAL A 356 -7.57 2.27 2.39
C VAL A 356 -7.71 3.02 1.07
N ASP A 357 -7.28 2.38 -0.02
CA ASP A 357 -7.65 2.71 -1.38
C ASP A 357 -9.04 2.09 -1.65
N LEU A 358 -10.08 2.90 -1.52
CA LEU A 358 -11.47 2.41 -1.50
C LEU A 358 -11.99 2.11 -2.91
N ASP A 359 -11.59 2.91 -3.90
CA ASP A 359 -12.06 2.79 -5.28
C ASP A 359 -11.13 1.96 -6.19
N GLY A 360 -9.94 1.62 -5.69
CA GLY A 360 -8.99 0.74 -6.37
C GLY A 360 -8.21 1.45 -7.48
N ASP A 361 -8.13 2.78 -7.42
CA ASP A 361 -7.44 3.59 -8.42
C ASP A 361 -5.92 3.72 -8.17
N GLY A 362 -5.45 3.19 -7.04
CA GLY A 362 -4.07 3.23 -6.59
C GLY A 362 -3.77 4.32 -5.56
N TYR A 363 -4.77 5.11 -5.14
CA TYR A 363 -4.62 6.19 -4.16
C TYR A 363 -5.41 5.93 -2.89
N VAL A 364 -4.68 5.86 -1.78
CA VAL A 364 -5.30 5.81 -0.46
C VAL A 364 -6.02 7.14 -0.19
N GLY A 365 -7.34 7.04 -0.04
CA GLY A 365 -8.23 8.17 0.21
C GLY A 365 -8.37 8.51 1.69
N ILE A 366 -8.83 9.73 1.95
CA ILE A 366 -9.18 10.23 3.28
C ILE A 366 -10.69 10.38 3.32
N PRO A 367 -11.41 9.56 4.11
CA PRO A 367 -12.82 9.79 4.35
C PRO A 367 -12.99 11.06 5.20
N TYR A 368 -13.96 11.89 4.86
CA TYR A 368 -14.31 13.08 5.63
C TYR A 368 -15.81 13.39 5.51
N VAL A 369 -16.37 14.07 6.52
CA VAL A 369 -17.74 14.61 6.44
C VAL A 369 -17.66 16.09 6.20
N ASP A 370 -18.44 16.58 5.24
CA ASP A 370 -18.49 18.00 4.96
C ASP A 370 -19.54 18.76 5.79
N SER A 371 -19.50 20.09 5.74
CA SER A 371 -20.44 20.99 6.42
C SER A 371 -21.92 20.81 6.01
N SER A 372 -22.19 20.06 4.95
CA SER A 372 -23.54 19.68 4.51
C SER A 372 -24.01 18.32 5.05
N ASN A 373 -23.22 17.68 5.93
CA ASN A 373 -23.42 16.31 6.41
C ASN A 373 -23.25 15.24 5.32
N THR A 374 -22.47 15.56 4.30
CA THR A 374 -22.15 14.60 3.23
C THR A 374 -20.83 13.90 3.56
N LEU A 375 -20.88 12.58 3.64
CA LEU A 375 -19.70 11.73 3.71
C LEU A 375 -19.06 11.67 2.33
N ARG A 376 -17.76 11.94 2.28
CA ARG A 376 -16.95 11.97 1.07
C ARG A 376 -15.63 11.24 1.30
N ILE A 377 -14.98 10.87 0.21
CA ILE A 377 -13.59 10.40 0.24
C ILE A 377 -12.78 11.21 -0.76
N VAL A 378 -11.65 11.77 -0.30
CA VAL A 378 -10.74 12.56 -1.12
C VAL A 378 -9.38 11.87 -1.20
N ASP A 379 -8.84 11.81 -2.41
CA ASP A 379 -7.47 11.39 -2.66
C ASP A 379 -6.75 12.45 -3.52
N ALA A 380 -5.61 12.09 -4.12
CA ALA A 380 -4.81 13.02 -4.91
C ALA A 380 -5.49 13.43 -6.24
N ASN A 381 -6.42 12.62 -6.74
CA ASN A 381 -7.02 12.76 -8.06
C ASN A 381 -8.54 12.96 -8.02
N SER A 382 -9.19 12.53 -6.94
CA SER A 382 -10.65 12.45 -6.85
C SER A 382 -11.19 13.07 -5.55
N ASN A 383 -12.49 13.36 -5.56
CA ASN A 383 -13.26 13.65 -4.36
C ASN A 383 -14.70 13.17 -4.56
N HIS A 384 -14.97 11.96 -4.07
CA HIS A 384 -16.23 11.26 -4.29
C HIS A 384 -17.21 11.45 -3.13
N GLU A 385 -18.49 11.62 -3.47
CA GLU A 385 -19.59 11.56 -2.51
C GLU A 385 -19.94 10.09 -2.24
N LEU A 386 -20.05 9.73 -0.95
CA LEU A 386 -20.37 8.37 -0.51
C LEU A 386 -21.78 8.29 0.12
N ALA A 387 -22.14 9.27 0.96
CA ALA A 387 -23.45 9.35 1.61
C ALA A 387 -23.80 10.80 1.95
N THR A 388 -25.09 11.11 2.15
CA THR A 388 -25.58 12.50 2.37
C THR A 388 -26.21 12.72 3.75
N ASP A 389 -26.04 11.76 4.66
CA ASP A 389 -26.68 11.75 5.97
C ASP A 389 -25.71 11.47 7.11
N ALA A 390 -24.41 11.75 6.95
CA ALA A 390 -23.39 11.46 7.96
C ALA A 390 -23.30 12.56 9.04
N VAL A 391 -23.02 12.17 10.28
CA VAL A 391 -22.77 13.13 11.37
C VAL A 391 -21.34 13.63 11.27
N GLY A 392 -21.17 14.95 11.13
CA GLY A 392 -19.85 15.57 11.06
C GLY A 392 -19.24 15.95 12.42
N SER A 393 -20.02 16.25 13.44
CA SER A 393 -19.44 16.80 14.68
C SER A 393 -18.79 15.73 15.57
N THR A 394 -17.52 15.90 15.92
CA THR A 394 -16.83 15.21 17.04
C THR A 394 -16.71 13.68 16.94
N THR A 395 -16.75 13.12 15.72
CA THR A 395 -16.57 11.69 15.48
C THR A 395 -15.38 11.43 14.57
N LEU A 396 -14.62 10.38 14.85
CA LEU A 396 -13.75 9.75 13.88
C LEU A 396 -14.62 9.00 12.84
N LEU A 397 -14.14 8.88 11.61
CA LEU A 397 -14.70 7.96 10.61
C LEU A 397 -13.86 6.69 10.57
N GLY A 398 -14.52 5.53 10.56
CA GLY A 398 -13.84 4.25 10.41
C GLY A 398 -13.66 3.91 8.93
N ILE A 399 -12.56 3.27 8.57
CA ILE A 399 -12.39 2.68 7.24
C ILE A 399 -11.65 1.35 7.36
N GLY A 400 -12.04 0.35 6.58
CA GLY A 400 -11.40 -0.96 6.62
C GLY A 400 -12.33 -2.09 6.21
N LYS A 401 -11.82 -3.32 6.28
CA LYS A 401 -12.53 -4.53 5.88
C LYS A 401 -13.20 -5.20 7.07
N TRP A 402 -14.54 -5.29 7.03
CA TRP A 402 -15.33 -5.96 8.07
C TRP A 402 -16.41 -6.82 7.42
N ARG A 403 -16.53 -8.09 7.87
CA ARG A 403 -17.44 -9.09 7.29
C ARG A 403 -17.29 -9.24 5.77
N GLY A 404 -16.04 -9.24 5.30
CA GLY A 404 -15.68 -9.50 3.90
C GLY A 404 -15.76 -8.30 2.96
N GLU A 405 -16.24 -7.14 3.41
CA GLU A 405 -16.36 -5.94 2.60
C GLU A 405 -15.52 -4.79 3.17
N THR A 406 -14.77 -4.13 2.30
CA THR A 406 -14.06 -2.89 2.61
C THR A 406 -15.04 -1.73 2.52
N SER A 407 -15.13 -0.91 3.55
CA SER A 407 -16.10 0.18 3.63
C SER A 407 -15.59 1.32 4.50
N VAL A 408 -16.17 2.51 4.28
CA VAL A 408 -16.19 3.59 5.25
C VAL A 408 -17.38 3.39 6.17
N TYR A 409 -17.13 3.45 7.47
CA TYR A 409 -18.10 3.30 8.53
C TYR A 409 -18.35 4.64 9.21
N TYR A 410 -19.61 4.98 9.39
CA TYR A 410 -20.01 6.28 9.89
C TYR A 410 -21.29 6.19 10.72
N VAL A 411 -21.54 7.24 11.52
CA VAL A 411 -22.80 7.42 12.23
C VAL A 411 -23.67 8.35 11.38
N ASN A 412 -24.90 7.93 11.10
CA ASN A 412 -25.82 8.76 10.33
C ASN A 412 -26.56 9.79 11.20
N SER A 413 -27.29 10.70 10.57
CA SER A 413 -28.02 11.82 11.20
C SER A 413 -29.09 11.39 12.22
N THR A 414 -29.48 10.11 12.19
CA THR A 414 -30.39 9.49 13.16
C THR A 414 -29.69 8.74 14.30
N ASN A 415 -28.36 8.80 14.38
CA ASN A 415 -27.50 8.12 15.36
C ASN A 415 -27.44 6.58 15.20
N TYR A 416 -27.51 6.07 13.96
CA TYR A 416 -27.30 4.66 13.66
C TYR A 416 -26.00 4.44 12.89
N LEU A 417 -25.37 3.28 13.07
CA LEU A 417 -24.18 2.88 12.32
C LEU A 417 -24.55 2.48 10.90
N TYR A 418 -23.80 3.03 9.94
CA TYR A 418 -23.90 2.74 8.53
C TYR A 418 -22.50 2.43 7.97
N ARG A 419 -22.50 1.69 6.85
CA ARG A 419 -21.30 1.49 6.04
C ARG A 419 -21.59 1.80 4.58
N VAL A 420 -20.57 2.25 3.86
CA VAL A 420 -20.59 2.44 2.42
C VAL A 420 -19.26 2.02 1.83
N GLY A 421 -19.31 1.20 0.79
CA GLY A 421 -18.13 0.70 0.08
C GLY A 421 -18.05 1.28 -1.33
N TRP A 422 -17.24 0.67 -2.17
CA TRP A 422 -17.16 1.00 -3.59
C TRP A 422 -17.68 -0.14 -4.46
N ASN A 423 -18.36 0.19 -5.55
CA ASN A 423 -18.71 -0.76 -6.58
C ASN A 423 -17.75 -0.60 -7.76
N THR A 424 -16.81 -1.55 -7.88
CA THR A 424 -15.80 -1.58 -8.94
C THR A 424 -16.37 -1.77 -10.34
N ASP A 425 -17.54 -2.38 -10.49
CA ASP A 425 -18.16 -2.59 -11.80
C ASP A 425 -18.73 -1.30 -12.38
N THR A 426 -19.25 -0.43 -11.51
CA THR A 426 -19.86 0.84 -11.89
C THR A 426 -18.98 2.06 -11.62
N ASP A 427 -17.87 1.87 -10.93
CA ASP A 427 -16.94 2.91 -10.51
C ASP A 427 -17.64 4.03 -9.71
N THR A 428 -18.43 3.61 -8.72
CA THR A 428 -19.20 4.51 -7.87
C THR A 428 -19.34 3.96 -6.46
N ALA A 429 -19.59 4.84 -5.49
CA ALA A 429 -19.99 4.43 -4.15
C ALA A 429 -21.14 3.41 -4.18
N SER A 430 -21.06 2.39 -3.32
CA SER A 430 -22.15 1.45 -3.13
C SER A 430 -23.32 2.13 -2.40
N THR A 431 -24.49 1.49 -2.36
CA THR A 431 -25.61 2.03 -1.59
C THR A 431 -25.27 1.97 -0.09
N PRO A 432 -25.36 3.09 0.66
CA PRO A 432 -25.16 3.07 2.10
C PRO A 432 -26.07 2.05 2.77
N THR A 433 -25.48 1.23 3.64
CA THR A 433 -26.15 0.09 4.27
C THR A 433 -26.13 0.25 5.78
N GLU A 434 -27.30 0.14 6.41
CA GLU A 434 -27.44 0.15 7.86
C GLU A 434 -26.80 -1.09 8.48
N ILE A 435 -25.99 -0.90 9.51
CA ILE A 435 -25.41 -2.00 10.28
C ILE A 435 -26.44 -2.51 11.27
N GLN A 436 -26.72 -3.81 11.18
CA GLN A 436 -27.66 -4.52 12.05
C GLN A 436 -26.98 -5.66 12.79
N VAL A 437 -27.37 -5.83 14.05
CA VAL A 437 -26.94 -6.91 14.95
C VAL A 437 -28.20 -7.57 15.50
N GLY A 438 -28.31 -8.89 15.36
CA GLY A 438 -29.52 -9.62 15.75
C GLY A 438 -30.80 -9.17 15.03
N GLY A 439 -30.68 -8.50 13.88
CA GLY A 439 -31.80 -7.94 13.11
C GLY A 439 -32.32 -6.58 13.60
N ALA A 440 -31.56 -5.87 14.45
CA ALA A 440 -31.87 -4.53 14.90
C ALA A 440 -30.77 -3.54 14.51
N PRO A 441 -31.11 -2.27 14.18
CA PRO A 441 -30.13 -1.22 13.93
C PRO A 441 -29.25 -0.96 15.15
N VAL A 442 -27.98 -0.64 14.93
CA VAL A 442 -27.03 -0.34 16.00
C VAL A 442 -26.95 1.18 16.25
N GLU A 443 -27.38 1.63 17.42
CA GLU A 443 -27.26 3.04 17.83
C GLU A 443 -25.84 3.39 18.27
N ALA A 444 -25.31 4.49 17.74
CA ALA A 444 -23.97 4.96 18.03
C ALA A 444 -23.85 6.49 18.06
N LYS A 445 -22.78 6.98 18.72
CA LYS A 445 -22.43 8.42 18.74
C LYS A 445 -21.15 8.74 18.00
N ALA A 446 -20.23 7.80 17.98
CA ALA A 446 -18.99 7.88 17.23
C ALA A 446 -18.50 6.47 16.94
N ILE A 447 -17.62 6.36 15.96
CA ILE A 447 -16.98 5.11 15.55
C ILE A 447 -15.47 5.21 15.74
N ALA A 448 -14.84 4.13 16.21
CA ALA A 448 -13.39 4.02 16.27
C ALA A 448 -12.87 3.51 14.92
N GLY A 449 -13.47 2.42 14.43
CA GLY A 449 -13.02 1.77 13.21
C GLY A 449 -13.14 0.25 13.34
N VAL A 450 -12.36 -0.42 12.50
CA VAL A 450 -12.33 -1.88 12.38
C VAL A 450 -11.00 -2.40 12.90
N GLY A 451 -11.01 -3.49 13.65
CA GLY A 451 -9.82 -4.23 14.03
C GLY A 451 -10.18 -5.44 14.88
N ASP A 452 -9.28 -6.41 14.98
CA ASP A 452 -9.47 -7.63 15.80
C ASP A 452 -9.31 -7.30 17.29
N TYR A 453 -10.31 -6.61 17.84
CA TYR A 453 -10.29 -6.10 19.22
C TYR A 453 -10.30 -7.23 20.25
N THR A 454 -10.98 -8.34 19.95
CA THR A 454 -11.06 -9.51 20.83
C THR A 454 -9.89 -10.49 20.67
N ASN A 455 -9.04 -10.29 19.66
CA ASN A 455 -7.86 -11.11 19.34
C ASN A 455 -8.22 -12.59 19.07
N ASP A 456 -9.31 -12.80 18.34
CA ASP A 456 -9.78 -14.13 17.95
C ASP A 456 -9.54 -14.46 16.47
N GLY A 457 -8.99 -13.50 15.72
CA GLY A 457 -8.66 -13.59 14.31
C GLY A 457 -9.71 -13.00 13.38
N ASP A 458 -10.89 -12.62 13.89
CA ASP A 458 -11.94 -11.96 13.12
C ASP A 458 -12.00 -10.46 13.45
N ALA A 459 -12.27 -9.65 12.42
CA ALA A 459 -12.33 -8.20 12.59
C ALA A 459 -13.60 -7.78 13.36
N ASP A 460 -13.42 -6.96 14.38
CA ASP A 460 -14.50 -6.32 15.15
C ASP A 460 -14.77 -4.90 14.65
N LEU A 461 -15.99 -4.42 14.91
CA LEU A 461 -16.33 -3.01 14.72
C LEU A 461 -16.41 -2.32 16.08
N VAL A 462 -15.49 -1.40 16.37
CA VAL A 462 -15.43 -0.67 17.65
C VAL A 462 -16.07 0.71 17.51
N PHE A 463 -16.92 1.07 18.47
CA PHE A 463 -17.73 2.30 18.43
C PHE A 463 -18.13 2.76 19.83
N THR A 464 -18.90 3.85 19.92
CA THR A 464 -19.52 4.32 21.16
C THR A 464 -21.03 4.29 21.07
N GLY A 465 -21.69 3.80 22.13
CA GLY A 465 -23.15 3.86 22.22
C GLY A 465 -23.67 5.27 22.54
N THR A 466 -24.99 5.41 22.70
CA THR A 466 -25.65 6.71 22.98
C THR A 466 -25.24 7.38 24.29
N SER A 467 -24.69 6.62 25.24
CA SER A 467 -24.10 7.14 26.49
C SER A 467 -22.58 7.35 26.41
N TYR A 468 -22.01 7.35 25.19
CA TYR A 468 -20.57 7.43 24.93
C TYR A 468 -19.73 6.33 25.59
N THR A 469 -20.37 5.22 25.97
CA THR A 469 -19.68 4.02 26.43
C THR A 469 -19.13 3.29 25.21
N ALA A 470 -17.85 2.97 25.22
CA ALA A 470 -17.21 2.15 24.20
C ALA A 470 -17.84 0.75 24.16
N LYS A 471 -18.04 0.29 22.93
CA LYS A 471 -18.69 -0.96 22.55
C LYS A 471 -17.98 -1.54 21.35
N TYR A 472 -18.16 -2.83 21.13
CA TYR A 472 -17.71 -3.50 19.94
C TYR A 472 -18.78 -4.47 19.45
N ILE A 473 -18.80 -4.68 18.14
CA ILE A 473 -19.55 -5.77 17.50
C ILE A 473 -18.54 -6.85 17.21
N ASP A 474 -18.74 -7.98 17.87
CA ASP A 474 -18.05 -9.24 17.61
C ASP A 474 -19.11 -10.23 17.14
N ASP A 475 -18.81 -10.92 16.05
CA ASP A 475 -19.73 -11.81 15.36
C ASP A 475 -21.08 -11.10 15.12
N ASN A 476 -22.18 -11.57 15.70
CA ASN A 476 -23.52 -11.01 15.56
C ASN A 476 -24.11 -10.54 16.89
N ASP A 477 -23.24 -10.14 17.82
CA ASP A 477 -23.60 -9.60 19.12
C ASP A 477 -22.90 -8.26 19.38
N THR A 478 -23.45 -7.47 20.31
CA THR A 478 -22.86 -6.19 20.71
C THR A 478 -22.47 -6.26 22.18
N TYR A 479 -21.22 -5.94 22.45
CA TYR A 479 -20.65 -5.96 23.79
C TYR A 479 -20.28 -4.56 24.24
N SER A 480 -20.21 -4.36 25.56
CA SER A 480 -19.79 -3.08 26.14
C SER A 480 -18.53 -3.27 26.97
N THR A 481 -17.59 -2.35 26.82
CA THR A 481 -16.38 -2.31 27.65
C THR A 481 -16.66 -1.72 29.04
N GLY A 482 -17.81 -1.07 29.23
CA GLY A 482 -18.13 -0.31 30.45
C GLY A 482 -17.38 1.01 30.57
N VAL A 483 -16.53 1.37 29.60
CA VAL A 483 -15.73 2.59 29.63
C VAL A 483 -16.41 3.72 28.85
N THR A 484 -16.75 4.82 29.53
CA THR A 484 -17.14 6.08 28.86
C THR A 484 -15.89 6.84 28.39
N VAL A 485 -15.88 7.24 27.10
CA VAL A 485 -14.72 7.82 26.38
C VAL A 485 -14.89 9.29 25.97
N SER A 486 -16.01 9.93 26.32
CA SER A 486 -16.34 11.28 25.86
C SER A 486 -16.58 12.25 27.02
N SER A 487 -16.40 13.54 26.73
CA SER A 487 -16.88 14.68 27.52
C SER A 487 -18.04 15.36 26.79
N SER A 488 -18.70 16.36 27.39
CA SER A 488 -19.78 17.10 26.72
C SER A 488 -19.34 17.91 25.48
N THR A 489 -18.05 17.94 25.16
CA THR A 489 -17.46 18.78 24.11
C THR A 489 -16.81 17.98 22.96
N GLY A 490 -16.62 16.66 23.09
CA GLY A 490 -16.07 15.85 22.00
C GLY A 490 -15.88 14.36 22.34
N VAL A 491 -15.42 13.57 21.36
CA VAL A 491 -15.11 12.14 21.52
C VAL A 491 -13.63 11.90 21.28
N GLY A 492 -12.92 11.55 22.36
CA GLY A 492 -11.51 11.19 22.32
C GLY A 492 -11.31 9.74 21.95
N LEU A 493 -11.42 9.40 20.67
CA LEU A 493 -11.38 8.02 20.18
C LEU A 493 -10.51 7.95 18.92
N GLY A 494 -9.53 7.04 18.93
CA GLY A 494 -8.79 6.65 17.74
C GLY A 494 -9.22 5.28 17.23
N ASP A 495 -8.64 4.87 16.11
CA ASP A 495 -8.93 3.59 15.47
C ASP A 495 -8.23 2.42 16.17
N PRO A 496 -8.83 1.20 16.13
CA PRO A 496 -8.21 0.00 16.68
C PRO A 496 -6.95 -0.36 15.89
N ARG A 497 -5.83 -0.55 16.59
CA ARG A 497 -4.57 -1.03 15.99
C ARG A 497 -3.63 -1.56 17.06
N GLN A 498 -2.63 -2.34 16.64
CA GLN A 498 -1.53 -2.76 17.50
C GLN A 498 -0.67 -1.53 17.82
N VAL A 499 -0.63 -1.11 19.07
CA VAL A 499 0.07 0.10 19.52
C VAL A 499 1.42 -0.25 20.14
N ASP A 500 1.54 -1.39 20.80
CA ASP A 500 2.79 -1.82 21.39
C ASP A 500 3.37 -3.10 20.74
N SER A 501 4.30 -3.75 21.45
CA SER A 501 4.98 -4.96 20.95
C SER A 501 4.18 -6.24 21.14
N ASP A 502 3.11 -6.20 21.92
CA ASP A 502 2.18 -7.31 22.07
C ASP A 502 1.25 -7.37 20.84
N PRO A 503 0.84 -8.57 20.39
CA PRO A 503 0.01 -8.72 19.19
C PRO A 503 -1.45 -8.27 19.40
N GLU A 504 -1.81 -7.76 20.57
CA GLU A 504 -3.16 -7.35 20.89
C GLU A 504 -3.51 -6.01 20.20
N ILE A 505 -4.80 -5.82 19.94
CA ILE A 505 -5.31 -4.58 19.35
C ILE A 505 -5.81 -3.66 20.45
N GLU A 506 -5.25 -2.45 20.48
CA GLU A 506 -5.66 -1.40 21.39
C GLU A 506 -6.43 -0.30 20.66
N VAL A 507 -7.33 0.35 21.40
CA VAL A 507 -8.06 1.51 20.92
C VAL A 507 -7.63 2.71 21.76
N PRO A 508 -6.84 3.63 21.19
CA PRO A 508 -6.41 4.82 21.92
C PRO A 508 -7.63 5.72 22.18
N ILE A 509 -7.74 6.20 23.42
CA ILE A 509 -8.79 7.13 23.84
C ILE A 509 -8.22 8.32 24.61
N VAL A 510 -8.96 9.44 24.62
CA VAL A 510 -8.71 10.56 25.54
C VAL A 510 -9.72 10.51 26.67
N LYS A 511 -9.22 10.42 27.92
CA LYS A 511 -10.07 10.43 29.11
C LYS A 511 -9.39 11.17 30.25
N SER A 512 -10.10 12.17 30.80
CA SER A 512 -9.55 13.08 31.80
C SER A 512 -8.24 13.72 31.32
N ASN A 513 -8.21 14.12 30.04
CA ASN A 513 -7.08 14.75 29.34
C ASN A 513 -5.80 13.89 29.29
N ASN A 514 -5.93 12.58 29.53
CA ASN A 514 -4.86 11.60 29.37
C ASN A 514 -5.16 10.71 28.17
N VAL A 515 -4.11 10.21 27.53
CA VAL A 515 -4.21 9.13 26.55
C VAL A 515 -4.30 7.81 27.30
N LYS A 516 -5.25 6.96 26.94
CA LYS A 516 -5.41 5.61 27.49
C LYS A 516 -5.66 4.61 26.38
N PHE A 517 -5.45 3.34 26.66
CA PHE A 517 -5.70 2.25 25.72
C PHE A 517 -6.84 1.39 26.23
N LEU A 518 -7.90 1.26 25.42
CA LEU A 518 -8.89 0.20 25.63
C LEU A 518 -8.35 -1.07 25.01
N GLU A 519 -8.43 -2.14 25.77
CA GLU A 519 -7.93 -3.44 25.35
C GLU A 519 -8.82 -4.53 25.92
N TYR A 520 -9.04 -5.59 25.14
CA TYR A 520 -9.99 -6.62 25.53
C TYR A 520 -9.52 -7.40 26.76
N GLY A 521 -10.32 -7.34 27.83
CA GLY A 521 -10.07 -8.08 29.06
C GLY A 521 -8.88 -7.57 29.90
N LYS A 522 -8.21 -6.49 29.51
CA LYS A 522 -7.10 -5.87 30.26
C LYS A 522 -7.53 -4.55 30.93
N GLU A 523 -6.76 -4.14 31.93
CA GLU A 523 -6.92 -2.82 32.56
C GLU A 523 -6.30 -1.75 31.65
N MET A 524 -6.94 -0.57 31.56
CA MET A 524 -6.44 0.49 30.68
C MET A 524 -5.08 1.01 31.14
N GLU A 525 -4.09 0.93 30.26
CA GLU A 525 -2.86 1.69 30.39
C GLU A 525 -3.14 3.20 30.23
N THR A 526 -2.32 4.04 30.85
CA THR A 526 -2.48 5.51 30.84
C THR A 526 -1.14 6.19 30.55
N LEU A 527 -1.10 6.95 29.47
CA LEU A 527 -0.05 7.91 29.17
C LEU A 527 -0.55 9.30 29.60
N THR A 528 0.30 10.06 30.30
CA THR A 528 -0.01 11.40 30.83
C THR A 528 0.75 12.45 30.03
N PRO A 529 0.17 13.02 28.96
CA PRO A 529 0.89 13.96 28.13
C PRO A 529 1.11 15.28 28.86
N ASN A 530 2.26 15.92 28.64
CA ASN A 530 2.53 17.24 29.19
C ASN A 530 1.62 18.28 28.50
N GLY A 531 0.80 19.00 29.27
CA GLY A 531 -0.21 19.94 28.72
C GLY A 531 -1.61 19.35 28.69
N GLY A 532 -1.71 18.02 28.53
CA GLY A 532 -2.98 17.29 28.46
C GLY A 532 -3.52 17.21 27.03
N ALA A 533 -4.20 16.10 26.73
CA ALA A 533 -4.82 15.88 25.43
C ALA A 533 -6.25 16.46 25.39
N GLU A 534 -6.58 17.14 24.31
CA GLU A 534 -7.94 17.60 24.01
C GLU A 534 -8.86 16.41 23.72
N VAL A 535 -10.16 16.52 24.03
CA VAL A 535 -11.11 15.40 23.89
C VAL A 535 -11.64 15.33 22.45
N THR A 536 -10.73 15.03 21.52
CA THR A 536 -10.98 14.92 20.07
C THR A 536 -10.41 13.59 19.55
N PRO A 537 -10.77 13.16 18.33
CA PRO A 537 -10.10 12.04 17.68
C PRO A 537 -8.58 12.11 17.78
N ILE A 538 -7.95 10.95 18.00
CA ILE A 538 -6.51 10.76 18.16
C ILE A 538 -6.03 9.60 17.28
N ALA A 539 -4.74 9.56 16.95
CA ALA A 539 -4.20 8.57 16.02
C ALA A 539 -2.96 7.89 16.60
N ALA A 540 -2.87 6.56 16.52
CA ALA A 540 -1.67 5.83 16.97
C ALA A 540 -0.73 5.50 15.79
N VAL A 541 0.28 6.31 15.54
CA VAL A 541 1.15 6.23 14.35
C VAL A 541 2.57 5.82 14.72
N ASN A 542 3.25 5.07 13.86
CA ASN A 542 4.69 4.86 14.00
C ASN A 542 5.43 6.14 13.57
N TRP A 543 5.61 7.06 14.53
CA TRP A 543 6.09 8.40 14.26
C TRP A 543 7.61 8.48 14.38
N VAL A 544 8.19 7.95 15.46
CA VAL A 544 9.64 8.04 15.69
C VAL A 544 10.42 6.84 15.12
N GLY A 545 9.72 5.86 14.56
CA GLY A 545 10.30 4.59 14.13
C GLY A 545 10.46 3.62 15.30
N GLY A 546 10.16 2.35 15.05
CA GLY A 546 10.24 1.28 16.06
C GLY A 546 9.02 0.36 16.05
N PRO A 547 8.99 -0.66 16.91
CA PRO A 547 7.89 -1.62 16.97
C PRO A 547 6.65 -1.06 17.67
N ALA A 548 6.79 -0.06 18.54
CA ALA A 548 5.68 0.60 19.21
C ALA A 548 5.27 1.87 18.45
N LYS A 549 3.97 2.15 18.41
CA LYS A 549 3.39 3.36 17.85
C LYS A 549 3.29 4.45 18.92
N GLU A 550 3.50 5.68 18.50
CA GLU A 550 3.21 6.88 19.28
C GLU A 550 1.74 7.27 19.10
N VAL A 551 1.17 7.92 20.10
CA VAL A 551 -0.18 8.49 19.97
C VAL A 551 -0.07 9.98 19.66
N VAL A 552 -0.53 10.38 18.49
CA VAL A 552 -0.67 11.78 18.07
C VAL A 552 -2.02 12.32 18.52
N TYR A 553 -1.99 13.51 19.11
CA TYR A 553 -3.14 14.17 19.71
C TYR A 553 -3.01 15.69 19.61
N SER A 554 -4.13 16.39 19.79
CA SER A 554 -4.18 17.85 19.92
C SER A 554 -4.02 18.25 21.39
N ASP A 555 -3.13 19.19 21.70
CA ASP A 555 -2.96 19.75 23.04
C ASP A 555 -4.20 20.57 23.46
N MET A 556 -4.67 20.36 24.69
CA MET A 556 -5.94 20.93 25.18
C MET A 556 -5.95 22.46 25.37
N ASP A 557 -4.78 23.09 25.48
CA ASP A 557 -4.68 24.53 25.70
C ASP A 557 -4.39 25.29 24.40
N THR A 558 -3.67 24.66 23.48
CA THR A 558 -3.12 25.32 22.28
C THR A 558 -3.69 24.81 20.97
N ASN A 559 -4.39 23.67 20.97
CA ASN A 559 -4.82 22.94 19.77
C ASN A 559 -3.66 22.62 18.80
N THR A 560 -2.44 22.48 19.33
CA THR A 560 -1.27 22.12 18.52
C THR A 560 -1.00 20.64 18.60
N LEU A 561 -0.45 20.06 17.53
CA LEU A 561 -0.21 18.61 17.48
C LEU A 561 1.03 18.21 18.29
N TYR A 562 0.84 17.15 19.08
CA TYR A 562 1.87 16.47 19.83
C TYR A 562 1.77 14.98 19.59
N TYR A 563 2.87 14.27 19.85
CA TYR A 563 2.83 12.83 20.05
C TYR A 563 3.32 12.49 21.45
N VAL A 564 2.80 11.38 21.98
CA VAL A 564 3.26 10.77 23.23
C VAL A 564 3.76 9.35 22.96
N THR A 565 4.97 9.05 23.44
CA THR A 565 5.55 7.70 23.34
C THR A 565 5.00 6.80 24.43
N GLN A 566 5.16 5.48 24.27
CA GLN A 566 4.82 4.50 25.33
C GLN A 566 5.57 4.72 26.65
N LYS A 567 6.65 5.51 26.64
CA LYS A 567 7.39 5.89 27.85
C LYS A 567 6.83 7.15 28.52
N GLY A 568 5.78 7.74 27.97
CA GLY A 568 5.19 9.00 28.41
C GLY A 568 5.96 10.25 27.95
N GLU A 569 6.92 10.12 27.03
CA GLU A 569 7.62 11.29 26.50
C GLU A 569 6.71 12.04 25.53
N THR A 570 6.48 13.32 25.81
CA THR A 570 5.63 14.19 25.00
C THR A 570 6.48 15.10 24.14
N VAL A 571 6.22 15.13 22.83
CA VAL A 571 6.98 15.94 21.87
C VAL A 571 6.02 16.65 20.94
N GLN A 572 6.26 17.94 20.72
CA GLN A 572 5.47 18.74 19.78
C GLN A 572 5.82 18.33 18.35
N LEU A 573 4.80 18.11 17.53
CA LEU A 573 4.96 17.82 16.12
C LEU A 573 5.34 19.12 15.39
N GLN A 574 6.49 19.08 14.71
CA GLN A 574 7.03 20.20 13.95
C GLN A 574 7.04 19.84 12.46
N THR A 575 6.69 20.81 11.62
CA THR A 575 6.80 20.71 10.16
C THR A 575 7.84 21.70 9.66
N GLU A 576 8.18 21.61 8.37
CA GLU A 576 9.02 22.62 7.71
C GLU A 576 8.45 24.05 7.82
N ASN A 577 7.12 24.17 7.98
CA ASN A 577 6.41 25.44 8.12
C ASN A 577 6.13 25.82 9.59
N GLY A 578 6.65 25.06 10.55
CA GLY A 578 6.48 25.26 11.98
C GLY A 578 5.39 24.39 12.60
N THR A 579 4.80 24.87 13.70
CA THR A 579 3.78 24.15 14.46
C THR A 579 2.48 23.98 13.68
N ILE A 580 1.87 22.79 13.79
CA ILE A 580 0.52 22.53 13.27
C ILE A 580 -0.51 22.88 14.35
N THR A 581 -1.50 23.71 14.00
CA THR A 581 -2.68 23.99 14.84
C THR A 581 -3.92 23.45 14.13
N VAL A 582 -4.69 22.62 14.84
CA VAL A 582 -5.85 21.90 14.28
C VAL A 582 -7.18 22.48 14.74
N ASP A 583 -8.21 22.19 13.96
CA ASP A 583 -9.60 22.42 14.34
C ASP A 583 -10.02 21.40 15.42
N GLU A 584 -10.56 21.90 16.53
CA GLU A 584 -11.03 21.10 17.67
C GLU A 584 -12.27 20.26 17.35
N GLY A 585 -13.03 20.59 16.31
CA GLY A 585 -14.19 19.81 15.88
C GLY A 585 -13.82 18.51 15.17
N ALA A 586 -12.77 18.55 14.35
CA ALA A 586 -12.35 17.44 13.49
C ALA A 586 -11.25 16.55 14.11
N GLY A 587 -10.34 17.12 14.91
CA GLY A 587 -9.27 16.36 15.56
C GLY A 587 -8.19 15.84 14.60
N VAL A 588 -7.63 14.65 14.91
CA VAL A 588 -6.66 13.92 14.08
C VAL A 588 -7.07 12.47 13.84
N ALA A 589 -6.62 11.88 12.73
CA ALA A 589 -6.90 10.50 12.34
C ALA A 589 -5.70 9.78 11.74
#